data_AF-A0A1G7P2D0-F1
#
_entry.id   AF-A0A1G7P2D0-F1
#
_cell.length_a   1.000
_cell.length_b   1.000
_cell.length_c   1.000
_cell.angle_alpha   90.00
_cell.angle_beta   90.00
_cell.angle_gamma   90.00
#
_symmetry.space_group_name_H-M   'P 1'
#
loop_
_entity.id
_entity.type
_entity.pdbx_description
1 polymer ?
#
loop_
_entity_poly.entity_id
_entity_poly.type
_entity_poly.pdbx_seq_one_letter_code
_entity_poly.pdbx_strand_id
1 'polypeptide(L)'
;MIKKIITQIKSVSLIGVLAVMLASGVAVAKTHISKKANQDNVTWGKLSDGTYVVADGNDTCTGASGQCKAVYPAGQNPNDDPSDPISTTAGTFHQIP
;
A
#
# COMPACT_ATOMS: atom_id res chain seq x y z
N MET A 1 32.89 -45.77 7.81
CA MET A 1 33.69 -44.53 7.67
C MET A 1 33.36 -43.88 6.33
N ILE A 2 33.02 -42.59 6.33
CA ILE A 2 33.21 -41.54 5.30
C ILE A 2 32.08 -40.49 5.39
N LYS A 3 32.36 -39.52 6.28
CA LYS A 3 32.15 -38.07 6.20
C LYS A 3 30.82 -37.48 5.68
N LYS A 4 30.11 -36.87 6.63
CA LYS A 4 29.27 -35.66 6.51
C LYS A 4 29.80 -34.68 5.46
N ILE A 5 28.92 -34.22 4.55
CA ILE A 5 28.97 -32.85 4.00
C ILE A 5 27.53 -32.34 3.87
N ILE A 6 27.15 -31.46 4.79
CA ILE A 6 25.99 -30.58 4.70
C ILE A 6 26.45 -29.37 3.88
N THR A 7 25.80 -29.06 2.76
CA THR A 7 25.96 -27.77 2.08
C THR A 7 24.60 -27.20 1.72
N GLN A 8 24.23 -26.17 2.48
CA GLN A 8 23.10 -25.26 2.32
C GLN A 8 23.02 -24.72 0.88
N ILE A 9 21.94 -25.01 0.15
CA ILE A 9 21.64 -24.34 -1.12
C ILE A 9 21.06 -22.97 -0.77
N LYS A 10 21.93 -21.97 -0.83
CA LYS A 10 21.60 -20.55 -0.72
C LYS A 10 20.64 -20.16 -1.84
N SER A 11 19.60 -19.46 -1.44
CA SER A 11 18.60 -18.79 -2.26
C SER A 11 19.23 -17.93 -3.36
N VAL A 12 18.82 -18.11 -4.61
CA VAL A 12 18.98 -17.11 -5.68
C VAL A 12 17.72 -17.09 -6.53
N SER A 13 16.93 -16.04 -6.32
CA SER A 13 15.90 -15.49 -7.21
C SER A 13 16.38 -15.39 -8.65
N LEU A 14 15.51 -15.69 -9.62
CA LEU A 14 15.46 -14.91 -10.86
C LEU A 14 14.14 -15.22 -11.61
N ILE A 15 13.18 -14.29 -11.57
CA ILE A 15 12.78 -13.52 -12.75
C ILE A 15 12.42 -14.44 -13.92
N GLY A 16 11.23 -15.00 -13.89
CA GLY A 16 10.69 -15.75 -15.01
C GLY A 16 9.19 -15.81 -14.89
N VAL A 17 8.50 -15.21 -15.86
CA VAL A 17 7.08 -15.42 -16.14
C VAL A 17 6.10 -14.59 -15.28
N LEU A 18 6.20 -13.25 -15.39
CA LEU A 18 5.01 -12.41 -15.28
C LEU A 18 5.03 -11.30 -16.34
N ALA A 19 5.28 -11.70 -17.59
CA ALA A 19 5.34 -10.81 -18.76
C ALA A 19 4.04 -10.82 -19.60
N VAL A 20 2.93 -11.35 -19.06
CA VAL A 20 1.65 -11.48 -19.80
C VAL A 20 0.47 -10.95 -18.98
N MET A 21 0.53 -9.68 -18.54
CA MET A 21 -0.67 -8.94 -18.10
C MET A 21 -0.60 -7.45 -18.52
N LEU A 22 -0.14 -7.21 -19.75
CA LEU A 22 0.01 -5.90 -20.37
C LEU A 22 -1.24 -5.40 -21.14
N ALA A 23 -2.44 -5.91 -20.84
CA ALA A 23 -3.65 -5.59 -21.61
C ALA A 23 -4.81 -4.96 -20.81
N SER A 24 -4.64 -4.67 -19.53
CA SER A 24 -5.71 -4.05 -18.73
C SER A 24 -5.13 -3.03 -17.76
N GLY A 25 -4.64 -1.91 -18.30
CA GLY A 25 -4.59 -0.60 -17.64
C GLY A 25 -4.20 -0.53 -16.16
N VAL A 26 -3.28 -1.37 -15.67
CA VAL A 26 -2.76 -1.26 -14.30
C VAL A 26 -1.57 -0.30 -14.36
N ALA A 27 -1.78 0.93 -13.92
CA ALA A 27 -0.68 1.84 -13.62
C ALA A 27 0.11 1.27 -12.45
N VAL A 28 1.03 0.34 -12.71
CA VAL A 28 1.99 -0.12 -11.72
C VAL A 28 3.07 0.96 -11.65
N ALA A 29 2.77 2.01 -10.89
CA ALA A 29 3.81 2.91 -10.42
C ALA A 29 4.84 2.06 -9.68
N LYS A 30 6.03 1.89 -10.28
CA LYS A 30 7.23 1.48 -9.55
C LYS A 30 7.60 2.63 -8.62
N THR A 31 6.87 2.76 -7.53
CA THR A 31 7.27 3.64 -6.46
C THR A 31 8.40 2.92 -5.75
N HIS A 32 9.61 3.47 -5.88
CA HIS A 32 10.75 3.11 -5.05
C HIS A 32 10.26 2.93 -3.61
N ILE A 33 10.45 1.74 -3.04
CA ILE A 33 10.28 1.53 -1.60
C ILE A 33 11.44 2.29 -0.94
N SER A 34 11.26 3.59 -0.77
CA SER A 34 12.11 4.42 0.07
C SER A 34 11.99 3.87 1.48
N LYS A 35 13.03 3.13 1.88
CA LYS A 35 13.30 2.76 3.26
C LYS A 35 13.46 4.05 4.10
N LYS A 36 12.36 4.65 4.55
CA LYS A 36 12.32 5.51 5.73
C LYS A 36 10.87 5.81 6.14
N ALA A 37 10.30 4.99 7.02
CA ALA A 37 9.20 5.41 7.88
C ALA A 37 9.12 4.44 9.06
N ASN A 38 9.97 4.68 10.06
CA ASN A 38 9.68 4.27 11.43
C ASN A 38 9.08 5.50 12.13
N GLN A 39 8.00 6.01 11.52
CA GLN A 39 7.09 7.01 12.07
C GLN A 39 5.74 6.31 11.96
N ASP A 40 5.06 6.12 13.08
CA ASP A 40 3.72 5.52 13.09
C ASP A 40 2.86 6.35 12.12
N ASN A 41 2.48 5.78 10.98
CA ASN A 41 1.65 6.46 10.00
C ASN A 41 0.23 5.93 10.16
N VAL A 42 -0.76 6.82 10.02
CA VAL A 42 -2.17 6.44 10.10
C VAL A 42 -2.75 6.49 8.70
N THR A 43 -3.43 5.41 8.31
CA THR A 43 -4.19 5.38 7.05
C THR A 43 -5.62 5.81 7.36
N TRP A 44 -6.11 6.76 6.56
CA TRP A 44 -7.46 7.30 6.67
C TRP A 44 -8.23 7.01 5.40
N GLY A 45 -9.45 6.49 5.53
CA GLY A 45 -10.42 6.35 4.45
C GLY A 45 -11.25 7.62 4.32
N LYS A 46 -11.46 8.09 3.09
CA LYS A 46 -12.29 9.26 2.81
C LYS A 46 -13.70 8.82 2.41
N LEU A 47 -14.68 9.18 3.22
CA LEU A 47 -16.08 8.94 2.95
C LEU A 47 -16.61 9.86 1.84
N SER A 48 -17.76 9.50 1.28
CA SER A 48 -18.41 10.26 0.20
C SER A 48 -18.87 11.65 0.64
N ASP A 49 -19.11 11.87 1.93
CA ASP A 49 -19.40 13.17 2.52
C ASP A 49 -18.14 14.05 2.72
N GLY A 50 -16.95 13.52 2.39
CA GLY A 50 -15.67 14.21 2.47
C GLY A 50 -14.94 14.05 3.81
N THR A 51 -15.57 13.42 4.81
CA THR A 51 -14.95 13.14 6.11
C THR A 51 -13.94 12.00 6.01
N TYR A 52 -13.01 11.96 6.95
CA TYR A 52 -12.01 10.91 7.06
C TYR A 52 -12.25 10.03 8.28
N VAL A 53 -12.18 8.72 8.09
CA VAL A 53 -12.21 7.71 9.16
C VAL A 53 -10.90 6.94 9.18
N VAL A 54 -10.48 6.44 10.34
CA VAL A 54 -9.30 5.57 10.40
C VAL A 54 -9.61 4.31 9.62
N ALA A 55 -8.82 4.06 8.57
CA ALA A 55 -8.99 2.89 7.73
C ALA A 55 -8.16 1.73 8.28
N ASP A 56 -8.74 0.54 8.22
CA ASP A 56 -8.06 -0.70 8.53
C ASP A 56 -7.49 -1.38 7.27
N GLY A 57 -6.84 -2.53 7.48
CA GLY A 57 -6.25 -3.32 6.41
C GLY A 57 -7.26 -4.08 5.55
N ASN A 58 -8.50 -4.24 6.01
CA ASN A 58 -9.57 -4.93 5.30
C ASN A 58 -10.36 -3.98 4.40
N ASP A 59 -10.42 -2.69 4.73
CA ASP A 59 -11.10 -1.67 3.94
C ASP A 59 -10.59 -1.64 2.49
N THR A 60 -11.51 -1.48 1.55
CA THR A 60 -11.20 -1.57 0.12
C THR A 60 -11.42 -0.24 -0.61
N CYS A 61 -10.65 -0.05 -1.67
CA CYS A 61 -10.82 1.03 -2.63
C CYS A 61 -11.28 0.43 -3.96
N THR A 62 -12.44 0.86 -4.45
CA THR A 62 -12.95 0.40 -5.76
C THR A 62 -13.03 1.55 -6.75
N GLY A 63 -12.77 1.28 -8.03
CA GLY A 63 -12.70 2.32 -9.06
C GLY A 63 -11.40 3.13 -9.01
N ALA A 64 -11.36 4.23 -9.78
CA ALA A 64 -10.16 5.05 -9.97
C ALA A 64 -10.41 6.57 -9.83
N SER A 65 -11.64 6.96 -9.47
CA SER A 65 -12.03 8.36 -9.31
C SER A 65 -12.10 8.73 -7.84
N GLY A 66 -11.63 9.94 -7.50
CA GLY A 66 -11.66 10.44 -6.13
C GLY A 66 -10.54 9.88 -5.27
N GLN A 67 -10.39 10.45 -4.07
CA GLN A 67 -9.43 10.00 -3.07
C GLN A 67 -10.14 8.99 -2.17
N CYS A 68 -9.64 7.75 -2.15
CA CYS A 68 -10.15 6.66 -1.34
C CYS A 68 -9.46 6.61 0.03
N LYS A 69 -8.13 6.49 0.02
CA LYS A 69 -7.31 6.44 1.24
C LYS A 69 -6.23 7.50 1.19
N ALA A 70 -5.79 7.93 2.35
CA ALA A 70 -4.71 8.87 2.55
C ALA A 70 -3.86 8.43 3.73
N VAL A 71 -2.55 8.52 3.61
CA VAL A 71 -1.63 8.22 4.71
C VAL A 71 -1.12 9.53 5.28
N TYR A 72 -1.25 9.69 6.59
CA TYR A 72 -0.76 10.86 7.31
C TYR A 72 0.20 10.43 8.43
N PRO A 73 1.09 11.32 8.91
CA PRO A 73 1.87 11.08 10.11
C PRO A 73 0.97 10.83 11.34
N ALA A 74 1.42 10.04 12.31
CA ALA A 74 0.72 9.92 13.59
C ALA A 74 0.51 11.28 14.24
N GLY A 75 -0.69 11.48 14.78
CA GLY A 75 -1.11 12.72 15.42
C GLY A 75 -1.73 13.76 14.47
N GLN A 76 -1.63 13.59 13.14
CA GLN A 76 -2.35 14.43 12.19
C GLN A 76 -3.74 13.84 11.89
N ASN A 77 -4.77 14.63 12.17
CA ASN A 77 -6.16 14.30 11.82
C ASN A 77 -6.58 15.08 10.56
N PRO A 78 -6.81 14.40 9.43
CA PRO A 78 -7.20 15.07 8.19
C PRO A 78 -8.61 15.67 8.19
N ASN A 79 -9.43 15.43 9.23
CA ASN A 79 -10.65 16.18 9.43
C ASN A 79 -10.40 17.61 9.94
N ASP A 80 -9.27 17.83 10.61
CA ASP A 80 -8.86 19.16 11.11
C ASP A 80 -7.90 19.85 10.12
N ASP A 81 -6.93 19.09 9.57
CA ASP A 81 -5.98 19.56 8.55
C ASP A 81 -5.68 18.47 7.50
N PRO A 82 -6.31 18.55 6.31
CA PRO A 82 -6.12 17.59 5.22
C PRO A 82 -4.87 17.85 4.36
N SER A 83 -3.98 18.75 4.76
CA SER A 83 -2.82 19.16 3.95
C SER A 83 -1.72 18.10 3.96
N ASP A 84 -1.00 18.01 2.84
CA ASP A 84 0.24 17.23 2.68
C ASP A 84 0.17 15.75 3.13
N PRO A 85 -0.76 14.94 2.58
CA PRO A 85 -0.74 13.51 2.81
C PRO A 85 0.58 12.90 2.32
N ILE A 86 1.13 11.96 3.09
CA ILE A 86 2.31 11.16 2.73
C ILE A 86 2.06 10.41 1.42
N SER A 87 0.85 9.86 1.26
CA SER A 87 0.40 9.24 0.03
C SER A 87 -1.12 9.23 -0.05
N THR A 88 -1.65 9.08 -1.27
CA THR A 88 -3.08 8.89 -1.52
C THR A 88 -3.32 7.67 -2.41
N THR A 89 -4.46 7.03 -2.22
CA THR A 89 -4.97 5.96 -3.06
C THR A 89 -6.26 6.43 -3.69
N ALA A 90 -6.40 6.26 -5.01
CA ALA A 90 -7.61 6.65 -5.73
C ALA A 90 -8.73 5.61 -5.58
N GLY A 91 -9.98 6.06 -5.77
CA GLY A 91 -11.17 5.21 -5.77
C GLY A 91 -12.22 5.63 -4.74
N THR A 92 -13.20 4.76 -4.56
CA THR A 92 -14.28 4.89 -3.59
C THR A 92 -13.98 4.02 -2.38
N PHE A 93 -13.96 4.62 -1.19
CA PHE A 93 -13.72 3.93 0.06
C PHE A 93 -14.93 3.07 0.46
N HIS A 94 -14.67 1.82 0.81
CA HIS A 94 -15.64 0.87 1.34
C HIS A 94 -15.12 0.32 2.65
N GLN A 95 -15.79 0.70 3.74
CA GLN A 95 -15.46 0.20 5.07
C GLN A 95 -15.97 -1.23 5.22
N ILE A 96 -15.11 -2.15 5.65
CA ILE A 96 -15.55 -3.52 5.98
C ILE A 96 -15.83 -3.56 7.49
N PRO A 97 -17.07 -3.89 7.91
CA PRO A 97 -17.44 -3.96 9.33
C PRO A 97 -16.76 -5.10 10.09
#